data_AF-A0A5F5PIR5-F1
#
_entry.id   AF-A0A5F5PIR5-F1
#
_cell.length_a   1.000
_cell.length_b   1.000
_cell.length_c   1.000
_cell.angle_alpha   90.00
_cell.angle_beta   90.00
_cell.angle_gamma   90.00
#
_symmetry.space_group_name_H-M   'P 1'
#
loop_
_entity.id
_entity.type
_entity.pdbx_description
1 polymer ?
#
loop_
_entity_poly.entity_id
_entity_poly.type
_entity_poly.pdbx_seq_one_letter_code
_entity_poly.pdbx_strand_id
1 'polypeptide(L)'
;MGRKSLYLLSVGILLAYYVYTPLPENFEEPWRMMLFNTYLKSAVHLATFLEMLGLNHLMDSMMIGMSFDEVPPTSDENVAVTETTFNHIPVRVYVPKRKSEALRRGVFYIHGGGWCLGSAALKGYDSLSRWTADRLDAVVISTDYRLAPKYHFPTQFEDVYNALKWFLREKVLAKYGVNPERVAVSGDSAGGNLAAAVTQQVSEYSRKNTKLDSRRLGFS
;
A
#
# COMPACT_ATOMS: atom_id res chain seq x y z
N MET A 1 39.96 8.24 -33.51
CA MET A 1 39.35 7.83 -32.22
C MET A 1 38.68 8.96 -31.41
N GLY A 2 38.67 10.23 -31.85
CA GLY A 2 38.15 11.34 -31.03
C GLY A 2 36.62 11.53 -30.97
N ARG A 3 35.90 11.33 -32.09
CA ARG A 3 34.46 11.68 -32.16
C ARG A 3 33.55 10.79 -31.29
N LYS A 4 33.77 9.47 -31.29
CA LYS A 4 33.05 8.52 -30.43
C LYS A 4 33.28 8.81 -28.94
N SER A 5 34.51 9.12 -28.57
CA SER A 5 34.90 9.48 -27.21
C SER A 5 34.24 10.77 -26.74
N LEU A 6 34.13 11.76 -27.63
CA LEU A 6 33.42 13.02 -27.35
C LEU A 6 31.91 12.79 -27.12
N TYR A 7 31.25 11.96 -27.93
CA TYR A 7 29.84 11.63 -27.71
C TYR A 7 29.60 10.92 -26.37
N LEU A 8 30.46 9.96 -26.03
CA LEU A 8 30.36 9.26 -24.74
C LEU A 8 30.53 10.21 -23.55
N LEU A 9 31.48 11.15 -23.64
CA LEU A 9 31.68 12.17 -22.61
C LEU A 9 30.44 13.06 -22.46
N SER A 10 29.89 13.56 -23.57
CA SER A 10 28.72 14.44 -23.55
C SER A 10 27.48 13.72 -22.99
N VAL A 11 27.23 12.48 -23.39
CA VAL A 11 26.14 11.66 -22.84
C VAL A 11 26.34 11.44 -21.34
N GLY A 12 27.57 11.14 -20.91
CA GLY A 12 27.90 10.98 -19.50
C GLY A 12 27.62 12.23 -18.66
N ILE A 13 27.98 13.41 -19.17
CA ILE A 13 27.72 14.69 -18.49
C ILE A 13 26.22 14.96 -18.37
N LEU A 14 25.46 14.74 -19.45
CA LEU A 14 24.01 14.94 -19.44
C LEU A 14 23.29 13.97 -18.49
N LEU A 15 23.71 12.70 -18.46
CA LEU A 15 23.20 11.72 -17.52
C LEU A 15 23.54 12.09 -16.07
N ALA A 16 24.78 12.49 -15.81
CA ALA A 16 25.19 12.93 -14.47
C ALA A 16 24.38 14.15 -14.02
N TYR A 17 24.17 15.14 -14.90
CA TYR A 17 23.35 16.31 -14.62
C TYR A 17 21.88 15.95 -14.37
N TYR A 18 21.32 15.02 -15.13
CA TYR A 18 19.94 14.56 -14.97
C TYR A 18 19.71 13.78 -13.66
N VAL A 19 20.72 12.98 -13.26
CA VAL A 19 20.69 12.25 -11.98
C VAL A 19 20.87 13.21 -10.79
N TYR A 20 21.75 14.19 -10.94
CA TYR A 20 22.11 15.10 -9.87
C TYR A 20 20.91 15.91 -9.39
N THR A 21 20.62 15.81 -8.10
CA THR A 21 19.68 16.68 -7.40
C THR A 21 20.37 17.11 -6.11
N PRO A 22 20.57 18.41 -5.87
CA PRO A 22 21.24 18.87 -4.64
C PRO A 22 20.40 18.45 -3.43
N LEU A 23 21.00 17.64 -2.56
CA LEU A 23 20.41 17.18 -1.30
C LEU A 23 21.21 17.77 -0.13
N PRO A 24 20.57 18.07 1.00
CA PRO A 24 21.29 18.52 2.19
C PRO A 24 22.26 17.44 2.71
N GLU A 25 23.31 17.86 3.40
CA GLU A 25 24.42 16.98 3.84
C GLU A 25 24.01 15.94 4.91
N ASN A 26 22.81 16.03 5.45
CA ASN A 26 22.31 15.16 6.52
C ASN A 26 21.81 13.79 6.03
N PHE A 27 21.84 13.51 4.73
CA PHE A 27 21.46 12.21 4.19
C PHE A 27 22.65 11.24 4.20
N GLU A 28 22.50 10.08 4.86
CA GLU A 28 23.55 9.04 4.91
C GLU A 28 23.89 8.47 3.52
N GLU A 29 22.89 8.35 2.64
CA GLU A 29 23.06 7.80 1.28
C GLU A 29 22.42 8.70 0.19
N PRO A 30 23.00 9.88 -0.10
CA PRO A 30 22.41 10.85 -1.03
C PRO A 30 22.24 10.30 -2.46
N TRP A 31 23.17 9.44 -2.89
CA TRP A 31 23.16 8.85 -4.23
C TRP A 31 21.97 7.91 -4.46
N ARG A 32 21.51 7.18 -3.44
CA ARG A 32 20.30 6.34 -3.55
C ARG A 32 19.05 7.19 -3.74
N MET A 33 18.96 8.28 -2.98
CA MET A 33 17.85 9.23 -3.10
C MET A 33 17.85 9.92 -4.47
N MET A 34 19.02 10.29 -4.98
CA MET A 34 19.16 10.81 -6.34
C MET A 34 18.68 9.80 -7.38
N LEU A 35 19.14 8.55 -7.33
CA LEU A 35 18.70 7.50 -8.27
C LEU A 35 17.19 7.23 -8.19
N PHE A 36 16.63 7.16 -6.97
CA PHE A 36 15.19 6.99 -6.77
C PHE A 36 14.40 8.17 -7.38
N ASN A 37 14.83 9.40 -7.13
CA ASN A 37 14.25 10.59 -7.72
C ASN A 37 14.37 10.60 -9.25
N THR A 38 15.51 10.19 -9.80
CA THR A 38 15.73 10.06 -11.25
C THR A 38 14.77 9.05 -11.85
N TYR A 39 14.57 7.91 -11.18
CA TYR A 39 13.61 6.89 -11.61
C TYR A 39 12.18 7.48 -11.67
N LEU A 40 11.73 8.13 -10.59
CA LEU A 40 10.40 8.77 -10.55
C LEU A 40 10.23 9.83 -11.64
N LYS A 41 11.22 10.73 -11.79
CA LYS A 41 11.22 11.77 -12.84
C LYS A 41 11.14 11.16 -14.23
N SER A 42 11.91 10.12 -14.50
CA SER A 42 11.94 9.46 -15.80
C SER A 42 10.63 8.77 -16.12
N ALA A 43 10.01 8.12 -15.14
CA ALA A 43 8.69 7.51 -15.30
C ALA A 43 7.62 8.58 -15.63
N VAL A 44 7.63 9.71 -14.91
CA VAL A 44 6.72 10.84 -15.18
C VAL A 44 6.95 11.40 -16.58
N HIS A 45 8.20 11.72 -16.95
CA HIS A 45 8.53 12.27 -18.27
C HIS A 45 8.12 11.33 -19.40
N LEU A 46 8.34 10.02 -19.25
CA LEU A 46 7.90 9.04 -20.24
C LEU A 46 6.37 9.03 -20.36
N ALA A 47 5.65 8.99 -19.23
CA ALA A 47 4.19 9.00 -19.24
C ALA A 47 3.62 10.30 -19.85
N THR A 48 4.19 11.46 -19.52
CA THR A 48 3.81 12.74 -20.14
C THR A 48 4.12 12.77 -21.63
N PHE A 49 5.26 12.21 -22.06
CA PHE A 49 5.61 12.11 -23.48
C PHE A 49 4.59 11.25 -24.24
N LEU A 50 4.18 10.10 -23.68
CA LEU A 50 3.13 9.26 -24.27
C LEU A 50 1.78 9.99 -24.36
N GLU A 51 1.44 10.80 -23.36
CA GLU A 51 0.23 11.63 -23.36
C GLU A 51 0.29 12.75 -24.40
N MET A 52 1.44 13.42 -24.56
CA MET A 52 1.65 14.43 -25.59
C MET A 52 1.54 13.86 -27.02
N LEU A 53 1.91 12.59 -27.20
CA LEU A 53 1.70 11.88 -28.47
C LEU A 53 0.26 11.40 -28.66
N GLY A 54 -0.63 11.56 -27.68
CA GLY A 54 -2.00 11.06 -27.70
C GLY A 54 -2.11 9.54 -27.63
N LEU A 55 -1.06 8.85 -27.16
CA LEU A 55 -1.01 7.38 -27.13
C LEU A 55 -1.70 6.80 -25.89
N ASN A 56 -1.62 7.49 -24.76
CA ASN A 56 -2.23 7.05 -23.50
C ASN A 56 -2.31 8.22 -22.49
N HIS A 57 -3.21 8.14 -21.51
CA HIS A 57 -3.25 9.12 -20.42
C HIS A 57 -2.11 8.92 -19.41
N LEU A 58 -1.74 9.99 -18.69
CA LEU A 58 -0.65 9.97 -17.71
C LEU A 58 -0.83 8.86 -16.65
N MET A 59 -2.02 8.80 -16.04
CA MET A 59 -2.30 7.83 -14.98
C MET A 59 -2.35 6.39 -15.49
N ASP A 60 -2.93 6.17 -16.66
CA ASP A 60 -3.00 4.84 -17.27
C ASP A 60 -1.59 4.33 -17.62
N SER A 61 -0.71 5.22 -18.10
CA SER A 61 0.68 4.88 -18.39
C SER A 61 1.46 4.53 -17.13
N MET A 62 1.26 5.28 -16.05
CA MET A 62 1.87 4.98 -14.75
C MET A 62 1.35 3.66 -14.18
N MET A 63 0.06 3.38 -14.28
CA MET A 63 -0.54 2.11 -13.86
C MET A 63 0.03 0.92 -14.62
N ILE A 64 0.13 1.01 -15.95
CA ILE A 64 0.75 -0.03 -16.76
C ILE A 64 2.20 -0.26 -16.33
N GLY A 65 2.98 0.81 -16.15
CA GLY A 65 4.35 0.71 -15.66
C GLY A 65 4.45 -0.02 -14.32
N MET A 66 3.56 0.29 -13.37
CA MET A 66 3.52 -0.36 -12.05
C MET A 66 3.06 -1.82 -12.13
N SER A 67 2.15 -2.16 -13.04
CA SER A 67 1.64 -3.53 -13.18
C SER A 67 2.74 -4.55 -13.53
N PHE A 68 3.83 -4.12 -14.19
CA PHE A 68 4.98 -4.98 -14.46
C PHE A 68 5.76 -5.38 -13.19
N ASP A 69 5.58 -4.67 -12.08
CA ASP A 69 6.18 -4.98 -10.79
C ASP A 69 5.18 -5.67 -9.83
N GLU A 70 4.02 -6.08 -10.33
CA GLU A 70 3.10 -6.93 -9.56
C GLU A 70 3.61 -8.36 -9.48
N VAL A 71 3.43 -8.97 -8.30
CA VAL A 71 3.81 -10.36 -8.05
C VAL A 71 2.57 -11.19 -7.71
N PRO A 72 2.52 -12.47 -8.15
CA PRO A 72 1.43 -13.36 -7.78
C PRO A 72 1.44 -13.64 -6.26
N PRO A 73 0.31 -14.09 -5.68
CA PRO A 73 0.21 -14.43 -4.26
C PRO A 73 0.91 -15.76 -3.96
N THR A 74 2.23 -15.83 -4.13
CA THR A 74 3.02 -17.04 -3.91
C THR A 74 3.39 -17.16 -2.44
N SER A 75 3.05 -18.28 -1.81
CA SER A 75 3.50 -18.58 -0.45
C SER A 75 4.98 -18.97 -0.43
N ASP A 76 5.72 -18.53 0.59
CA ASP A 76 7.13 -18.91 0.81
C ASP A 76 7.27 -19.77 2.09
N GLU A 77 8.48 -20.03 2.55
CA GLU A 77 8.75 -20.85 3.74
C GLU A 77 8.22 -20.24 5.05
N ASN A 78 8.15 -18.91 5.14
CA ASN A 78 7.81 -18.17 6.36
C ASN A 78 6.35 -17.71 6.36
N VAL A 79 5.81 -17.34 5.19
CA VAL A 79 4.50 -16.69 5.05
C VAL A 79 3.65 -17.38 4.00
N ALA A 80 2.44 -17.78 4.40
CA ALA A 80 1.39 -18.19 3.48
C ALA A 80 0.67 -16.94 2.94
N VAL A 81 0.61 -16.81 1.62
CA VAL A 81 -0.03 -15.67 0.94
C VAL A 81 -1.20 -16.18 0.11
N THR A 82 -2.35 -15.54 0.28
CA THR A 82 -3.60 -15.89 -0.42
C THR A 82 -4.36 -14.64 -0.82
N GLU A 83 -5.14 -14.73 -1.89
CA GLU A 83 -6.07 -13.67 -2.29
C GLU A 83 -7.50 -14.11 -2.00
N THR A 84 -8.32 -13.17 -1.52
CA THR A 84 -9.73 -13.38 -1.25
C THR A 84 -10.47 -12.05 -1.31
N THR A 85 -11.74 -12.03 -0.91
CA THR A 85 -12.52 -10.79 -0.80
C THR A 85 -13.10 -10.62 0.59
N PHE A 86 -13.01 -9.40 1.11
CA PHE A 86 -13.64 -8.98 2.35
C PHE A 86 -14.75 -7.97 2.00
N ASN A 87 -16.01 -8.39 2.17
CA ASN A 87 -17.17 -7.62 1.72
C ASN A 87 -17.07 -7.18 0.24
N HIS A 88 -16.74 -8.12 -0.64
CA HIS A 88 -16.51 -7.90 -2.09
C HIS A 88 -15.30 -7.05 -2.47
N ILE A 89 -14.49 -6.59 -1.49
CA ILE A 89 -13.26 -5.85 -1.75
C ILE A 89 -12.10 -6.85 -1.82
N PRO A 90 -11.30 -6.88 -2.90
CA PRO A 90 -10.16 -7.77 -2.97
C PRO A 90 -9.14 -7.44 -1.88
N VAL A 91 -8.61 -8.50 -1.27
CA VAL A 91 -7.57 -8.41 -0.26
C VAL A 91 -6.56 -9.51 -0.47
N ARG A 92 -5.29 -9.19 -0.20
CA ARG A 92 -4.22 -10.17 -0.08
C ARG A 92 -3.91 -10.41 1.40
N VAL A 93 -3.93 -11.67 1.80
CA VAL A 93 -3.81 -12.10 3.20
C VAL A 93 -2.49 -12.84 3.37
N TYR A 94 -1.71 -12.39 4.36
CA TYR A 94 -0.39 -12.91 4.70
C TYR A 94 -0.46 -13.52 6.10
N VAL A 95 -0.22 -14.82 6.20
CA VAL A 95 -0.29 -15.58 7.46
C VAL A 95 1.06 -16.21 7.75
N PRO A 96 1.71 -15.90 8.89
CA PRO A 96 2.94 -16.56 9.30
C PRO A 96 2.73 -18.07 9.47
N LYS A 97 3.61 -18.88 8.88
CA LYS A 97 3.56 -20.35 8.93
C LYS A 97 4.07 -20.93 10.24
N ARG A 98 4.89 -20.19 10.99
CA ARG A 98 5.35 -20.63 12.30
C ARG A 98 4.17 -20.92 13.22
N LYS A 99 4.26 -21.99 14.01
CA LYS A 99 3.24 -22.30 15.01
C LYS A 99 3.17 -21.16 16.02
N SER A 100 1.94 -20.78 16.39
CA SER A 100 1.71 -19.80 17.44
C SER A 100 0.88 -20.47 18.52
N GLU A 101 1.29 -20.28 19.77
CA GLU A 101 0.61 -20.80 20.96
C GLU A 101 -0.50 -19.85 21.45
N ALA A 102 -0.58 -18.65 20.87
CA ALA A 102 -1.55 -17.62 21.22
C ALA A 102 -2.19 -17.01 19.97
N LEU A 103 -3.27 -16.27 20.16
CA LEU A 103 -3.84 -15.45 19.10
C LEU A 103 -2.85 -14.37 18.66
N ARG A 104 -2.65 -14.25 17.34
CA ARG A 104 -1.71 -13.33 16.70
C ARG A 104 -2.20 -11.90 16.67
N ARG A 105 -1.29 -10.97 16.37
CA ARG A 105 -1.65 -9.59 16.03
C ARG A 105 -2.30 -9.56 14.64
N GLY A 106 -3.16 -8.58 14.42
CA GLY A 106 -3.70 -8.26 13.09
C GLY A 106 -3.12 -6.94 12.59
N VAL A 107 -2.73 -6.86 11.32
CA VAL A 107 -2.36 -5.60 10.67
C VAL A 107 -3.19 -5.46 9.41
N PHE A 108 -3.97 -4.40 9.32
CA PHE A 108 -4.71 -4.04 8.12
C PHE A 108 -3.94 -2.95 7.38
N TYR A 109 -3.31 -3.31 6.27
CA TYR A 109 -2.44 -2.45 5.48
C TYR A 109 -3.18 -1.88 4.27
N ILE A 110 -3.00 -0.58 4.05
CA ILE A 110 -3.62 0.18 2.96
C ILE A 110 -2.50 0.83 2.15
N HIS A 111 -2.36 0.44 0.89
CA HIS A 111 -1.30 0.96 0.03
C HIS A 111 -1.49 2.43 -0.33
N GLY A 112 -0.38 3.15 -0.53
CA GLY A 112 -0.35 4.49 -1.12
C GLY A 112 -0.52 4.49 -2.64
N GLY A 113 -0.23 5.64 -3.25
CA GLY A 113 -0.38 5.85 -4.70
C GLY A 113 -1.36 6.96 -5.09
N GLY A 114 -1.60 7.93 -4.21
CA GLY A 114 -2.43 9.10 -4.53
C GLY A 114 -3.88 8.75 -4.88
N TRP A 115 -4.40 7.63 -4.37
CA TRP A 115 -5.72 7.07 -4.70
C TRP A 115 -5.92 6.66 -6.16
N CYS A 116 -4.90 6.84 -7.01
CA CYS A 116 -4.94 6.58 -8.45
C CYS A 116 -4.06 5.39 -8.85
N LEU A 117 -3.07 5.07 -8.02
CA LEU A 117 -2.00 4.15 -8.33
C LEU A 117 -1.83 3.06 -7.27
N GLY A 118 -1.23 1.95 -7.70
CA GLY A 118 -0.80 0.86 -6.86
C GLY A 118 -1.85 -0.21 -6.60
N SER A 119 -1.39 -1.30 -6.00
CA SER A 119 -2.22 -2.45 -5.66
C SER A 119 -1.59 -3.21 -4.51
N ALA A 120 -2.37 -4.11 -3.88
CA ALA A 120 -1.83 -5.05 -2.89
C ALA A 120 -0.78 -6.02 -3.49
N ALA A 121 -0.73 -6.14 -4.82
CA ALA A 121 0.15 -7.04 -5.55
C ALA A 121 1.51 -6.44 -5.92
N LEU A 122 1.69 -5.12 -5.81
CA LEU A 122 2.98 -4.49 -6.09
C LEU A 122 4.08 -5.09 -5.20
N LYS A 123 5.19 -5.50 -5.82
CA LYS A 123 6.31 -6.16 -5.15
C LYS A 123 6.78 -5.45 -3.89
N GLY A 124 6.83 -4.13 -3.89
CA GLY A 124 7.18 -3.33 -2.72
C GLY A 124 6.22 -3.54 -1.54
N TYR A 125 4.91 -3.46 -1.78
CA TYR A 125 3.90 -3.66 -0.74
C TYR A 125 3.75 -5.13 -0.34
N ASP A 126 3.92 -6.07 -1.28
CA ASP A 126 3.97 -7.51 -1.00
C ASP A 126 5.15 -7.86 -0.08
N SER A 127 6.35 -7.35 -0.41
CA SER A 127 7.56 -7.53 0.41
C SER A 127 7.41 -6.92 1.80
N LEU A 128 6.86 -5.70 1.90
CA LEU A 128 6.59 -5.05 3.18
C LEU A 128 5.58 -5.85 4.02
N SER A 129 4.53 -6.38 3.40
CA SER A 129 3.49 -7.16 4.07
C SER A 129 4.04 -8.50 4.59
N ARG A 130 4.85 -9.20 3.79
CA ARG A 130 5.54 -10.42 4.23
C ARG A 130 6.49 -10.14 5.39
N TRP A 131 7.32 -9.11 5.25
CA TRP A 131 8.26 -8.72 6.30
C TRP A 131 7.53 -8.38 7.60
N THR A 132 6.43 -7.65 7.51
CA THR A 132 5.59 -7.30 8.67
C THR A 132 4.98 -8.55 9.30
N ALA A 133 4.43 -9.46 8.50
CA ALA A 133 3.83 -10.70 8.99
C ALA A 133 4.85 -11.55 9.76
N ASP A 134 6.01 -11.80 9.15
CA ASP A 134 7.08 -12.60 9.72
C ASP A 134 7.70 -11.96 10.96
N ARG A 135 8.05 -10.68 10.89
CA ARG A 135 8.74 -9.97 11.99
C ARG A 135 7.84 -9.80 13.23
N LEU A 136 6.54 -9.59 13.05
CA LEU A 136 5.62 -9.26 14.15
C LEU A 136 4.77 -10.44 14.66
N ASP A 137 4.85 -11.61 14.03
CA ASP A 137 3.88 -12.71 14.18
C ASP A 137 2.46 -12.20 13.97
N ALA A 138 2.27 -11.47 12.88
CA ALA A 138 1.01 -10.81 12.59
C ALA A 138 0.37 -11.39 11.33
N VAL A 139 -0.95 -11.53 11.35
CA VAL A 139 -1.72 -11.70 10.11
C VAL A 139 -1.85 -10.33 9.48
N VAL A 140 -1.36 -10.18 8.25
CA VAL A 140 -1.46 -8.93 7.50
C VAL A 140 -2.56 -9.07 6.44
N ILE A 141 -3.45 -8.09 6.37
CA ILE A 141 -4.47 -7.95 5.34
C ILE A 141 -4.12 -6.71 4.53
N SER A 142 -3.69 -6.88 3.28
CA SER A 142 -3.45 -5.76 2.37
C SER A 142 -4.68 -5.58 1.48
N THR A 143 -5.32 -4.42 1.55
CA THR A 143 -6.51 -4.11 0.75
C THR A 143 -6.18 -3.63 -0.64
N ASP A 144 -6.99 -4.02 -1.61
CA ASP A 144 -6.93 -3.53 -2.98
C ASP A 144 -8.20 -2.73 -3.28
N TYR A 145 -8.17 -1.43 -2.94
CA TYR A 145 -9.34 -0.56 -3.03
C TYR A 145 -9.46 0.07 -4.43
N ARG A 146 -10.68 0.42 -4.83
CA ARG A 146 -10.94 0.99 -6.16
C ARG A 146 -10.27 2.35 -6.35
N LEU A 147 -9.64 2.56 -7.51
CA LEU A 147 -8.80 3.73 -7.78
C LEU A 147 -9.49 4.81 -8.64
N ALA A 148 -9.07 6.05 -8.41
CA ALA A 148 -9.31 7.16 -9.31
C ALA A 148 -8.47 7.00 -10.60
N PRO A 149 -8.85 7.64 -11.72
CA PRO A 149 -10.01 8.51 -11.90
C PRO A 149 -11.35 7.77 -12.07
N LYS A 150 -11.35 6.44 -12.28
CA LYS A 150 -12.57 5.67 -12.54
C LYS A 150 -13.56 5.70 -11.37
N TYR A 151 -13.04 5.70 -10.14
CA TYR A 151 -13.83 5.80 -8.93
C TYR A 151 -13.40 7.02 -8.12
N HIS A 152 -14.33 7.94 -7.88
CA HIS A 152 -14.06 9.14 -7.10
C HIS A 152 -14.35 8.91 -5.62
N PHE A 153 -13.79 9.77 -4.77
CA PHE A 153 -14.16 9.86 -3.36
C PHE A 153 -15.70 9.97 -3.23
N PRO A 154 -16.34 9.23 -2.28
CA PRO A 154 -15.77 8.50 -1.15
C PRO A 154 -15.43 7.01 -1.40
N THR A 155 -15.40 6.55 -2.65
CA THR A 155 -15.33 5.12 -2.98
C THR A 155 -14.17 4.38 -2.30
N GLN A 156 -12.95 4.93 -2.35
CA GLN A 156 -11.75 4.38 -1.73
C GLN A 156 -11.94 4.18 -0.23
N PHE A 157 -12.51 5.20 0.43
CA PHE A 157 -12.78 5.18 1.86
C PHE A 157 -13.81 4.11 2.21
N GLU A 158 -14.89 4.01 1.43
CA GLU A 158 -15.93 3.00 1.65
C GLU A 158 -15.38 1.58 1.48
N ASP A 159 -14.57 1.33 0.46
CA ASP A 159 -13.94 0.02 0.24
C ASP A 159 -13.07 -0.39 1.43
N VAL A 160 -12.14 0.48 1.82
CA VAL A 160 -11.24 0.23 2.96
C VAL A 160 -12.03 0.06 4.25
N TYR A 161 -13.01 0.92 4.52
CA TYR A 161 -13.84 0.85 5.73
C TYR A 161 -14.66 -0.45 5.79
N ASN A 162 -15.27 -0.84 4.68
CA ASN A 162 -16.07 -2.06 4.61
C ASN A 162 -15.20 -3.32 4.74
N ALA A 163 -14.03 -3.35 4.08
CA ALA A 163 -13.07 -4.44 4.21
C ALA A 163 -12.52 -4.55 5.64
N LEU A 164 -12.20 -3.43 6.29
CA LEU A 164 -11.76 -3.39 7.69
C LEU A 164 -12.85 -3.91 8.64
N LYS A 165 -14.09 -3.43 8.48
CA LYS A 165 -15.23 -3.92 9.27
C LYS A 165 -15.47 -5.41 9.08
N TRP A 166 -15.28 -5.92 7.87
CA TRP A 166 -15.38 -7.36 7.60
C TRP A 166 -14.28 -8.14 8.32
N PHE A 167 -13.03 -7.66 8.25
CA PHE A 167 -11.89 -8.26 8.95
C PHE A 167 -12.11 -8.34 10.46
N LEU A 168 -12.67 -7.28 11.05
CA LEU A 168 -12.93 -7.16 12.50
C LEU A 168 -14.08 -8.04 13.02
N ARG A 169 -14.77 -8.81 12.17
CA ARG A 169 -15.82 -9.73 12.64
C ARG A 169 -15.19 -10.91 13.37
N GLU A 170 -15.78 -11.31 14.49
CA GLU A 170 -15.29 -12.42 15.34
C GLU A 170 -14.98 -13.69 14.53
N LYS A 171 -15.85 -14.08 13.59
CA LYS A 171 -15.65 -15.26 12.75
C LYS A 171 -14.42 -15.14 11.85
N VAL A 172 -14.13 -13.93 11.35
CA VAL A 172 -12.96 -13.69 10.48
C VAL A 172 -11.68 -13.64 11.32
N LEU A 173 -11.71 -12.96 12.46
CA LEU A 173 -10.60 -12.95 13.41
C LEU A 173 -10.26 -14.37 13.88
N ALA A 174 -11.26 -15.17 14.26
CA ALA A 174 -11.09 -16.57 14.65
C ALA A 174 -10.52 -17.43 13.51
N LYS A 175 -11.02 -17.26 12.28
CA LYS A 175 -10.52 -17.97 11.09
C LYS A 175 -9.01 -17.77 10.90
N TYR A 176 -8.51 -16.56 11.15
CA TYR A 176 -7.09 -16.23 11.00
C TYR A 176 -6.30 -16.31 12.31
N GLY A 177 -6.94 -16.69 13.43
CA GLY A 177 -6.29 -16.75 14.74
C GLY A 177 -5.78 -15.39 15.22
N VAL A 178 -6.50 -14.30 14.94
CA VAL A 178 -6.14 -12.92 15.32
C VAL A 178 -6.83 -12.54 16.63
N ASN A 179 -6.08 -11.90 17.53
CA ASN A 179 -6.61 -11.34 18.77
C ASN A 179 -7.37 -10.03 18.46
N PRO A 180 -8.68 -9.94 18.77
CA PRO A 180 -9.49 -8.74 18.52
C PRO A 180 -8.93 -7.47 19.19
N GLU A 181 -8.23 -7.60 20.32
CA GLU A 181 -7.66 -6.48 21.07
C GLU A 181 -6.31 -6.00 20.51
N ARG A 182 -5.78 -6.68 19.48
CA ARG A 182 -4.43 -6.43 18.94
C ARG A 182 -4.43 -6.26 17.43
N VAL A 183 -5.38 -5.47 16.93
CA VAL A 183 -5.47 -5.09 15.52
C VAL A 183 -4.96 -3.67 15.30
N ALA A 184 -4.01 -3.51 14.39
CA ALA A 184 -3.51 -2.22 13.93
C ALA A 184 -3.99 -1.93 12.50
N VAL A 185 -4.22 -0.65 12.19
CA VAL A 185 -4.47 -0.15 10.82
C VAL A 185 -3.26 0.68 10.41
N SER A 186 -2.73 0.44 9.23
CA SER A 186 -1.52 1.08 8.72
C SER A 186 -1.65 1.40 7.24
N GLY A 187 -0.88 2.37 6.77
CA GLY A 187 -0.76 2.69 5.35
C GLY A 187 0.24 3.81 5.13
N ASP A 188 0.68 3.97 3.88
CA ASP A 188 1.63 5.01 3.47
C ASP A 188 0.95 6.05 2.58
N SER A 189 1.39 7.31 2.64
CA SER A 189 0.89 8.38 1.76
C SER A 189 -0.65 8.47 1.75
N ALA A 190 -1.29 8.33 0.58
CA ALA A 190 -2.75 8.25 0.42
C ALA A 190 -3.39 7.10 1.22
N GLY A 191 -2.71 5.96 1.34
CA GLY A 191 -3.14 4.85 2.20
C GLY A 191 -3.05 5.19 3.69
N GLY A 192 -2.08 6.01 4.09
CA GLY A 192 -1.98 6.56 5.44
C GLY A 192 -3.13 7.53 5.77
N ASN A 193 -3.53 8.35 4.79
CA ASN A 193 -4.74 9.17 4.91
C ASN A 193 -6.00 8.31 5.13
N LEU A 194 -6.18 7.26 4.32
CA LEU A 194 -7.30 6.32 4.46
C LEU A 194 -7.25 5.59 5.81
N ALA A 195 -6.07 5.13 6.24
CA ALA A 195 -5.86 4.47 7.53
C ALA A 195 -6.33 5.35 8.70
N ALA A 196 -5.94 6.63 8.69
CA ALA A 196 -6.38 7.58 9.70
C ALA A 196 -7.91 7.79 9.67
N ALA A 197 -8.48 8.00 8.48
CA ALA A 197 -9.90 8.25 8.30
C ALA A 197 -10.77 7.07 8.77
N VAL A 198 -10.46 5.83 8.35
CA VAL A 198 -11.26 4.66 8.73
C VAL A 198 -11.11 4.32 10.21
N THR A 199 -9.94 4.56 10.80
CA THR A 199 -9.72 4.37 12.24
C THR A 199 -10.57 5.34 13.06
N GLN A 200 -10.64 6.61 12.65
CA GLN A 200 -11.54 7.60 13.27
C GLN A 200 -13.00 7.14 13.17
N GLN A 201 -13.44 6.71 11.98
CA GLN A 201 -14.80 6.24 11.75
C GLN A 201 -15.18 5.03 12.64
N VAL A 202 -14.30 4.04 12.76
CA VAL A 202 -14.53 2.86 13.62
C VAL A 202 -14.59 3.26 15.10
N SER A 203 -13.71 4.16 15.54
CA SER A 203 -13.71 4.65 16.93
C SER A 203 -15.00 5.41 17.26
N GLU A 204 -15.48 6.27 16.36
CA GLU A 204 -16.74 6.97 16.55
C GLU A 204 -17.94 6.03 16.61
N TYR A 205 -17.99 5.03 15.74
CA TYR A 205 -19.05 4.03 15.74
C TYR A 205 -19.09 3.24 17.06
N SER A 206 -17.92 2.83 17.55
CA SER A 206 -17.77 2.16 18.85
C SER A 206 -18.28 3.05 19.99
N ARG A 207 -17.83 4.32 20.07
CA ARG A 207 -18.28 5.27 21.10
C ARG A 207 -19.79 5.51 21.07
N LYS A 208 -20.39 5.66 19.89
CA LYS A 208 -21.85 5.87 19.74
C LYS A 208 -22.62 4.66 20.23
N ASN A 209 -22.18 3.43 19.90
CA ASN A 209 -22.82 2.21 20.35
C ASN A 209 -22.69 2.01 21.86
N THR A 210 -21.52 2.27 22.46
CA THR A 210 -21.36 2.23 23.92
C THR A 210 -22.29 3.24 24.62
N LYS A 211 -22.46 4.45 24.06
CA LYS A 211 -23.40 5.45 24.58
C LYS A 211 -24.87 5.06 24.42
N LEU A 212 -25.23 4.38 23.34
CA LEU A 212 -26.59 3.86 23.12
C LEU A 212 -26.92 2.73 24.10
N ASP A 213 -25.96 1.84 24.37
CA ASP A 213 -26.10 0.75 25.33
C ASP A 213 -26.20 1.29 26.77
N SER A 214 -25.36 2.27 27.14
CA SER A 214 -25.45 2.93 28.45
C SER A 214 -26.74 3.72 28.65
N ARG A 215 -27.35 4.28 27.59
CA ARG A 215 -28.65 4.97 27.67
C ARG A 215 -29.83 4.00 27.81
N ARG A 216 -29.70 2.76 27.32
CA ARG A 216 -30.71 1.70 27.53
C ARG A 216 -30.68 1.14 28.95
N LEU A 217 -29.55 1.25 29.65
CA LEU A 217 -29.37 0.83 31.05
C LEU A 217 -29.75 1.91 32.08
N GLY A 218 -30.28 3.07 31.65
CA GLY A 218 -30.43 4.27 32.48
C GLY A 218 -31.85 4.84 32.62
N PHE A 219 -32.91 4.05 32.43
CA PHE A 219 -34.27 4.47 32.78
C PHE A 219 -35.05 3.31 33.44
N SER A 220 -35.04 3.34 34.77
CA SER A 220 -36.09 2.84 35.67
C SER A 220 -36.29 3.90 36.75
#